data_AF-A0A2H0B4X7-F1
#
_entry.id   AF-A0A2H0B4X7-F1
#
_cell.length_a   1.000
_cell.length_b   1.000
_cell.length_c   1.000
_cell.angle_alpha   90.00
_cell.angle_beta   90.00
_cell.angle_gamma   90.00
#
_symmetry.space_group_name_H-M   'P 1'
#
loop_
_entity.id
_entity.type
_entity.pdbx_description
1 polymer ?
#
loop_
_entity_poly.entity_id
_entity_poly.type
_entity_poly.pdbx_seq_one_letter_code
_entity_poly.pdbx_strand_id
1 'polypeptide(L)'
;MKPLTYREISVAASLTALSAVVQLLHLGYQSPQWGMWLDFVSIPWLIAFFLFGGRLALAVSFLGSLIITLFAPSTWLGAVMKFTATTPLWLALWLYLPLIKAQLLHYQKVRLLIIPLVIGLLIRSVLMLPLNYYWAIPIWTGLSTDQAITIIPWYIIVGFNSVQALIDVGLAWLLVFRFKLYRYAAWTR
;
A
#
# COMPACT_ATOMS: atom_id res chain seq x y z
N MET A 1 3.02 24.08 -10.13
CA MET A 1 2.22 23.00 -9.49
C MET A 1 0.99 23.61 -8.83
N LYS A 2 -0.21 23.01 -8.92
CA LYS A 2 -1.38 23.53 -8.19
C LYS A 2 -1.19 23.32 -6.67
N PRO A 3 -1.45 24.35 -5.83
CA PRO A 3 -1.40 24.22 -4.38
C PRO A 3 -2.50 23.29 -3.88
N LEU A 4 -2.27 22.66 -2.72
CA LEU A 4 -3.28 21.84 -2.06
C LEU A 4 -4.35 22.72 -1.43
N THR A 5 -5.59 22.29 -1.53
CA THR A 5 -6.72 22.94 -0.87
C THR A 5 -6.80 22.53 0.60
N TYR A 6 -7.42 23.37 1.45
CA TYR A 6 -7.66 23.05 2.87
C TYR A 6 -8.40 21.72 3.05
N ARG A 7 -9.31 21.38 2.12
CA ARG A 7 -10.04 20.12 2.11
C ARG A 7 -9.11 18.92 1.88
N GLU A 8 -8.24 19.00 0.87
CA GLU A 8 -7.29 17.92 0.57
C GLU A 8 -6.35 17.68 1.74
N ILE A 9 -5.86 18.76 2.37
CA ILE A 9 -5.01 18.67 3.57
C ILE A 9 -5.75 18.01 4.73
N SER A 10 -6.99 18.44 5.01
CA SER A 10 -7.79 17.90 6.11
C SER A 10 -8.10 16.41 5.93
N VAL A 11 -8.45 15.99 4.71
CA VAL A 11 -8.71 14.57 4.42
C VAL A 11 -7.42 13.76 4.43
N ALA A 12 -6.31 14.31 3.92
CA ALA A 12 -5.00 13.65 3.99
C ALA A 12 -4.57 13.38 5.44
N ALA A 13 -4.70 14.39 6.30
CA ALA A 13 -4.41 14.25 7.73
C ALA A 13 -5.32 13.20 8.39
N SER A 14 -6.61 13.21 8.05
CA SER A 14 -7.57 12.22 8.57
C SER A 14 -7.25 10.80 8.12
N LEU A 15 -6.89 10.59 6.85
CA LEU A 15 -6.49 9.29 6.32
C LEU A 15 -5.16 8.82 6.90
N THR A 16 -4.23 9.74 7.15
CA THR A 16 -2.96 9.45 7.83
C THR A 16 -3.18 9.03 9.27
N ALA A 17 -4.05 9.73 10.01
CA ALA A 17 -4.44 9.35 11.37
C ALA A 17 -5.19 7.99 11.38
N LEU A 18 -6.07 7.76 10.41
CA LEU A 18 -6.74 6.46 10.27
C LEU A 18 -5.74 5.33 10.01
N SER A 19 -4.74 5.57 9.15
CA SER A 19 -3.63 4.64 8.91
C SER A 19 -2.90 4.28 10.20
N ALA A 20 -2.72 5.23 11.12
CA ALA A 20 -2.13 4.99 12.43
C ALA A 20 -3.00 4.06 13.29
N VAL A 21 -4.30 4.32 13.33
CA VAL A 21 -5.24 3.54 14.15
C VAL A 21 -5.32 2.10 13.64
N VAL A 22 -5.44 1.91 12.33
CA VAL A 22 -5.51 0.56 11.75
C VAL A 22 -4.19 -0.20 11.81
N GLN A 23 -3.05 0.47 12.02
CA GLN A 23 -1.76 -0.20 12.31
C GLN A 23 -1.80 -0.96 13.63
N LEU A 24 -2.64 -0.56 14.58
CA LEU A 24 -2.84 -1.30 15.82
C LEU A 24 -3.61 -2.61 15.60
N LEU A 25 -4.33 -2.71 14.48
CA LEU A 25 -5.12 -3.87 14.10
C LEU A 25 -4.30 -4.79 13.20
N HIS A 26 -3.76 -5.85 13.79
CA HIS A 26 -3.05 -6.90 13.06
C HIS A 26 -4.01 -8.06 12.80
N LEU A 27 -4.05 -8.53 11.54
CA LEU A 27 -4.84 -9.69 11.15
C LEU A 27 -3.98 -10.95 11.14
N GLY A 28 -4.49 -11.98 11.82
CA GLY A 28 -3.90 -13.31 11.83
C GLY A 28 -2.65 -13.41 12.71
N TYR A 29 -1.85 -14.43 12.45
CA TYR A 29 -0.64 -14.75 13.19
C TYR A 29 0.60 -14.18 12.47
N GLN A 30 1.50 -13.52 13.21
CA GLN A 30 2.79 -13.09 12.65
C GLN A 30 3.58 -14.33 12.27
N SER A 31 4.08 -14.37 11.03
CA SER A 31 5.05 -15.42 10.69
C SER A 31 6.29 -15.24 11.58
N PRO A 32 6.66 -16.23 12.42
CA PRO A 32 7.85 -16.14 13.26
C PRO A 32 9.14 -16.09 12.41
N GLN A 33 9.07 -16.58 11.17
CA GLN A 33 10.22 -16.77 10.29
C GLN A 33 10.61 -15.50 9.52
N TRP A 34 9.69 -14.55 9.34
CA TRP A 34 9.98 -13.31 8.60
C TRP A 34 9.25 -12.06 9.12
N GLY A 35 8.47 -12.18 10.19
CA GLY A 35 7.91 -11.04 10.92
C GLY A 35 6.74 -10.30 10.27
N MET A 36 6.14 -10.81 9.19
CA MET A 36 5.10 -10.09 8.44
C MET A 36 3.70 -10.42 8.98
N TRP A 37 2.89 -9.37 9.14
CA TRP A 37 1.47 -9.45 9.46
C TRP A 37 0.64 -9.10 8.22
N LEU A 38 -0.60 -9.60 8.16
CA LEU A 38 -1.62 -8.94 7.35
C LEU A 38 -2.15 -7.76 8.18
N ASP A 39 -2.29 -6.60 7.57
CA ASP A 39 -2.79 -5.39 8.24
C ASP A 39 -3.65 -4.57 7.27
N PHE A 40 -4.19 -3.44 7.74
CA PHE A 40 -5.05 -2.56 6.94
C PHE A 40 -4.47 -1.16 6.71
N VAL A 41 -3.18 -1.00 6.97
CA VAL A 41 -2.49 0.30 7.03
C VAL A 41 -2.41 0.97 5.67
N SER A 42 -2.29 0.18 4.61
CA SER A 42 -2.23 0.68 3.25
C SER A 42 -3.60 1.06 2.66
N ILE A 43 -4.72 0.67 3.30
CA ILE A 43 -6.06 0.98 2.81
C ILE A 43 -6.31 2.50 2.78
N PRO A 44 -6.07 3.28 3.86
CA PRO A 44 -6.19 4.73 3.81
C PRO A 44 -5.30 5.40 2.76
N TRP A 45 -4.13 4.83 2.45
CA TRP A 45 -3.22 5.37 1.43
C TRP A 45 -3.82 5.21 0.03
N LEU A 46 -4.43 4.05 -0.23
CA LEU A 46 -5.13 3.76 -1.49
C LEU A 46 -6.47 4.52 -1.60
N ILE A 47 -7.15 4.77 -0.49
CA ILE A 47 -8.29 5.69 -0.45
C ILE A 47 -7.85 7.09 -0.87
N ALA A 48 -6.72 7.59 -0.34
CA ALA A 48 -6.18 8.89 -0.74
C ALA A 48 -5.88 8.95 -2.24
N PHE A 49 -5.36 7.86 -2.81
CA PHE A 49 -5.19 7.73 -4.26
C PHE A 49 -6.51 7.86 -5.03
N PHE A 50 -7.53 7.06 -4.70
CA PHE A 50 -8.79 7.08 -5.46
C PHE A 50 -9.54 8.42 -5.33
N LEU A 51 -9.40 9.12 -4.21
CA LEU A 51 -10.06 10.41 -3.98
C LEU A 51 -9.32 11.60 -4.63
N PHE A 52 -7.98 11.60 -4.62
CA PHE A 52 -7.19 12.80 -4.93
C PHE A 52 -5.99 12.54 -5.87
N GLY A 53 -5.69 11.29 -6.20
CA GLY A 53 -4.62 10.90 -7.11
C GLY A 53 -3.25 10.73 -6.44
N GLY A 54 -2.22 10.54 -7.28
CA GLY A 54 -0.88 10.10 -6.82
C GLY A 54 -0.20 11.05 -5.84
N ARG A 55 -0.41 12.37 -5.93
CA ARG A 55 0.23 13.35 -5.03
C ARG A 55 -0.18 13.16 -3.57
N LEU A 56 -1.47 12.98 -3.33
CA LEU A 56 -2.01 12.78 -1.98
C LEU A 56 -1.75 11.35 -1.50
N ALA A 57 -1.79 10.37 -2.39
CA ALA A 57 -1.37 9.01 -2.08
C ALA A 57 0.08 8.96 -1.57
N LEU A 58 0.99 9.68 -2.22
CA LEU A 58 2.39 9.80 -1.79
C LEU A 58 2.50 10.48 -0.42
N ALA A 59 1.82 11.62 -0.22
CA ALA A 59 1.87 12.33 1.05
C ALA A 59 1.34 11.47 2.21
N VAL A 60 0.17 10.85 2.02
CA VAL A 60 -0.48 10.01 3.05
C VAL A 60 0.32 8.72 3.30
N SER A 61 0.85 8.06 2.26
CA SER A 61 1.67 6.87 2.46
C SER A 61 3.02 7.17 3.10
N PHE A 62 3.64 8.30 2.78
CA PHE A 62 4.89 8.73 3.41
C PHE A 62 4.67 9.04 4.89
N LEU A 63 3.69 9.90 5.22
CA LEU A 63 3.37 10.23 6.61
C LEU A 63 2.88 9.00 7.39
N GLY A 64 2.05 8.15 6.77
CA GLY A 64 1.62 6.89 7.35
C GLY A 64 2.81 6.00 7.70
N SER A 65 3.79 5.89 6.80
CA SER A 65 5.01 5.10 7.06
C SER A 65 5.85 5.69 8.18
N LEU A 66 5.96 7.03 8.29
CA LEU A 66 6.62 7.65 9.44
C LEU A 66 5.95 7.31 10.77
N ILE A 67 4.62 7.21 10.78
CA ILE A 67 3.88 6.79 11.97
C ILE A 67 4.15 5.32 12.31
N ILE A 68 4.24 4.43 11.32
CA ILE A 68 4.61 3.01 11.53
C ILE A 68 5.94 2.93 12.30
N THR A 69 6.92 3.76 11.92
CA THR A 69 8.23 3.80 12.59
C THR A 69 8.13 4.06 14.10
N LEU A 70 7.14 4.84 14.53
CA LEU A 70 6.97 5.28 15.92
C LEU A 70 6.13 4.31 16.77
N PHE A 71 5.18 3.59 16.16
CA PHE A 71 4.17 2.82 16.90
C PHE A 71 4.17 1.31 16.63
N ALA A 72 4.72 0.84 15.51
CA ALA A 72 4.71 -0.57 15.17
C ALA A 72 5.91 -1.31 15.79
N PRO A 73 5.75 -2.58 16.22
CA PRO A 73 6.87 -3.40 16.72
C PRO A 73 8.00 -3.58 15.70
N SER A 74 7.65 -3.56 14.40
CA SER A 74 8.60 -3.63 13.29
C SER A 74 9.40 -2.33 13.08
N THR A 75 9.05 -1.25 13.78
CA THR A 75 9.70 0.06 13.74
C THR A 75 9.94 0.58 12.32
N TRP A 76 11.12 1.15 12.06
CA TRP A 76 11.52 1.74 10.80
C TRP A 76 11.65 0.70 9.67
N LEU A 77 12.04 -0.53 9.99
CA LEU A 77 12.20 -1.60 8.99
C LEU A 77 10.85 -1.93 8.36
N GLY A 78 9.82 -2.15 9.20
CA GLY A 78 8.46 -2.39 8.74
C GLY A 78 7.90 -1.22 7.94
N ALA A 79 8.18 0.02 8.37
CA ALA A 79 7.77 1.22 7.66
C ALA A 79 8.31 1.27 6.22
N VAL A 80 9.63 1.05 6.04
CA VAL A 80 10.26 1.04 4.71
C VAL A 80 9.69 -0.09 3.85
N MET A 81 9.54 -1.28 4.42
CA MET A 81 8.97 -2.43 3.72
C MET A 81 7.55 -2.15 3.26
N LYS A 82 6.68 -1.62 4.14
CA LYS A 82 5.29 -1.30 3.82
C LYS A 82 5.17 -0.21 2.76
N PHE A 83 5.95 0.85 2.89
CA PHE A 83 6.00 1.94 1.91
C PHE A 83 6.40 1.43 0.53
N THR A 84 7.49 0.66 0.47
CA THR A 84 8.04 0.12 -0.78
C THR A 84 7.12 -0.92 -1.40
N ALA A 85 6.41 -1.70 -0.59
CA ALA A 85 5.44 -2.68 -1.07
C ALA A 85 4.17 -2.05 -1.65
N THR A 86 3.75 -0.91 -1.10
CA THR A 86 2.47 -0.27 -1.47
C THR A 86 2.64 0.74 -2.59
N THR A 87 3.79 1.41 -2.67
CA THR A 87 4.09 2.43 -3.68
C THR A 87 3.88 1.95 -5.12
N PRO A 88 4.37 0.76 -5.54
CA PRO A 88 4.14 0.23 -6.86
C PRO A 88 2.65 0.10 -7.24
N LEU A 89 1.78 -0.17 -6.26
CA LEU A 89 0.36 -0.38 -6.50
C LEU A 89 -0.35 0.91 -6.90
N TRP A 90 -0.30 1.94 -6.05
CA TRP A 90 -0.94 3.22 -6.37
C TRP A 90 -0.21 3.96 -7.49
N LEU A 91 1.11 3.76 -7.64
CA LEU A 91 1.89 4.37 -8.72
C LEU A 91 1.51 3.78 -10.07
N ALA A 92 1.38 2.45 -10.18
CA ALA A 92 0.95 1.80 -11.42
C ALA A 92 -0.48 2.24 -11.81
N LEU A 93 -1.39 2.34 -10.83
CA LEU A 93 -2.71 2.91 -11.06
C LEU A 93 -2.62 4.37 -11.55
N TRP A 94 -1.80 5.20 -10.91
CA TRP A 94 -1.67 6.60 -11.29
C TRP A 94 -1.12 6.78 -12.71
N LEU A 95 -0.07 6.04 -13.07
CA LEU A 95 0.58 6.13 -14.38
C LEU A 95 -0.25 5.50 -15.50
N TYR A 96 -1.15 4.59 -15.20
CA TYR A 96 -2.01 3.97 -16.20
C TYR A 96 -3.10 4.91 -16.73
N LEU A 97 -3.64 5.79 -15.89
CA LEU A 97 -4.68 6.75 -16.28
C LEU A 97 -4.36 7.58 -17.54
N PRO A 98 -3.20 8.28 -17.63
CA PRO A 98 -2.87 9.04 -18.83
C PRO A 98 -2.68 8.16 -20.08
N LEU A 99 -2.19 6.92 -19.93
CA LEU A 99 -1.98 5.99 -21.05
C LEU A 99 -3.30 5.63 -21.75
N ILE A 100 -4.37 5.50 -20.98
CA ILE A 100 -5.72 5.21 -21.50
C ILE A 100 -6.61 6.44 -21.62
N LYS A 101 -6.04 7.65 -21.46
CA LYS A 101 -6.77 8.94 -21.46
C LYS A 101 -7.97 8.95 -20.51
N ALA A 102 -7.82 8.32 -19.34
CA ALA A 102 -8.86 8.20 -18.33
C ALA A 102 -8.58 9.09 -17.11
N GLN A 103 -9.61 9.24 -16.28
CA GLN A 103 -9.56 9.95 -15.00
C GLN A 103 -9.89 9.00 -13.85
N LEU A 104 -9.60 9.41 -12.61
CA LEU A 104 -9.83 8.60 -11.40
C LEU A 104 -11.26 8.02 -11.30
N LEU A 105 -12.28 8.78 -11.71
CA LEU A 105 -13.68 8.32 -11.71
C LEU A 105 -13.89 7.03 -12.52
N HIS A 106 -13.09 6.81 -13.56
CA HIS A 106 -13.22 5.65 -14.44
C HIS A 106 -12.88 4.35 -13.70
N TYR A 107 -12.10 4.41 -12.61
CA TYR A 107 -11.85 3.25 -11.77
C TYR A 107 -13.09 2.69 -11.08
N GLN A 108 -14.25 3.37 -11.14
CA GLN A 108 -15.55 2.73 -10.83
C GLN A 108 -15.77 1.44 -11.64
N LYS A 109 -15.20 1.33 -12.84
CA LYS A 109 -15.22 0.10 -13.63
C LYS A 109 -14.05 -0.79 -13.20
N VAL A 110 -14.32 -1.83 -12.42
CA VAL A 110 -13.32 -2.79 -11.89
C VAL A 110 -12.37 -3.31 -12.97
N ARG A 111 -12.86 -3.49 -14.20
CA ARG A 111 -12.04 -3.96 -15.35
C ARG A 111 -10.83 -3.07 -15.62
N LEU A 112 -10.92 -1.76 -15.35
CA LEU A 112 -9.81 -0.83 -15.55
C LEU A 112 -8.73 -0.93 -14.47
N LEU A 113 -9.00 -1.60 -13.34
CA LEU A 113 -7.99 -1.87 -12.31
C LEU A 113 -7.08 -3.03 -12.69
N ILE A 114 -7.54 -3.97 -13.52
CA ILE A 114 -6.88 -5.27 -13.71
C ILE A 114 -5.45 -5.09 -14.23
N ILE A 115 -5.28 -4.38 -15.35
CA ILE A 115 -3.96 -4.17 -15.97
C ILE A 115 -2.99 -3.44 -15.02
N PRO A 116 -3.30 -2.25 -14.48
CA PRO A 116 -2.39 -1.55 -13.59
C PRO A 116 -2.12 -2.32 -12.29
N LEU A 117 -3.10 -3.07 -11.76
CA LEU A 117 -2.91 -3.88 -10.56
C LEU A 117 -1.95 -5.03 -10.82
N VAL A 118 -2.07 -5.73 -11.96
CA VAL A 118 -1.12 -6.77 -12.36
C VAL A 118 0.29 -6.19 -12.50
N ILE A 119 0.44 -5.04 -13.18
CA ILE A 119 1.73 -4.36 -13.31
C ILE A 119 2.30 -4.00 -11.94
N GLY A 120 1.50 -3.38 -11.06
CA GLY A 120 1.91 -3.00 -9.71
C GLY A 120 2.31 -4.21 -8.85
N LEU A 121 1.61 -5.34 -8.98
CA LEU A 121 1.93 -6.59 -8.30
C LEU A 121 3.24 -7.20 -8.80
N LEU A 122 3.51 -7.16 -10.10
CA LEU A 122 4.78 -7.64 -10.67
C LEU A 122 5.94 -6.79 -10.16
N ILE A 123 5.82 -5.46 -10.23
CA ILE A 123 6.86 -4.55 -9.72
C ILE A 123 7.05 -4.75 -8.20
N ARG A 124 5.96 -4.84 -7.42
CA ARG A 124 6.03 -5.15 -5.99
C ARG A 124 6.78 -6.47 -5.75
N SER A 125 6.47 -7.52 -6.50
CA SER A 125 7.12 -8.83 -6.32
C SER A 125 8.62 -8.76 -6.61
N VAL A 126 9.00 -8.10 -7.70
CA VAL A 126 10.42 -7.90 -8.07
C VAL A 126 11.18 -7.09 -7.02
N LEU A 127 10.54 -6.10 -6.38
CA LEU A 127 11.16 -5.31 -5.31
C LEU A 127 11.20 -6.04 -3.97
N MET A 128 10.10 -6.70 -3.60
CA MET A 128 9.95 -7.31 -2.28
C MET A 128 10.78 -8.57 -2.13
N LEU A 129 11.06 -9.33 -3.19
CA LEU A 129 11.94 -10.50 -3.10
C LEU A 129 13.35 -10.15 -2.61
N PRO A 130 14.13 -9.27 -3.28
CA PRO A 130 15.45 -8.92 -2.82
C PRO A 130 15.42 -8.20 -1.47
N LEU A 131 14.46 -7.30 -1.25
CA LEU A 131 14.34 -6.61 0.03
C LEU A 131 14.02 -7.54 1.20
N ASN A 132 13.23 -8.60 1.00
CA ASN A 132 13.00 -9.57 2.06
C ASN A 132 14.25 -10.43 2.31
N TYR A 133 14.84 -11.01 1.27
CA TYR A 133 15.94 -11.98 1.44
C TYR A 133 17.27 -11.37 1.87
N TYR A 134 17.63 -10.23 1.32
CA TYR A 134 18.95 -9.65 1.53
C TYR A 134 18.95 -8.56 2.61
N TRP A 135 17.78 -8.14 3.09
CA TRP A 135 17.68 -7.00 3.99
C TRP A 135 16.74 -7.24 5.16
N ALA A 136 15.43 -7.43 4.94
CA ALA A 136 14.47 -7.50 6.03
C ALA A 136 14.62 -8.75 6.90
N ILE A 137 14.70 -9.94 6.30
CA ILE A 137 14.83 -11.20 7.05
C ILE A 137 16.17 -11.24 7.82
N PRO A 138 17.33 -10.95 7.20
CA PRO A 138 18.60 -10.91 7.94
C PRO A 138 18.61 -9.92 9.11
N ILE A 139 18.03 -8.73 8.94
CA ILE A 139 17.95 -7.73 10.02
C ILE A 139 16.98 -8.16 11.12
N TRP A 140 15.83 -8.74 10.75
CA TRP A 140 14.78 -9.11 11.71
C TRP A 140 15.10 -10.36 12.52
N THR A 141 15.72 -11.36 11.89
CA THR A 141 15.92 -12.70 12.47
C THR A 141 17.38 -13.06 12.74
N GLY A 142 18.33 -12.35 12.13
CA GLY A 142 19.75 -12.72 12.15
C GLY A 142 20.12 -13.88 11.22
N LEU A 143 19.19 -14.41 10.43
CA LEU A 143 19.46 -15.49 9.47
C LEU A 143 20.35 -14.99 8.31
N SER A 144 21.22 -15.87 7.80
CA SER A 144 21.91 -15.60 6.54
C SER A 144 20.94 -15.66 5.35
N THR A 145 21.29 -15.02 4.24
CA THR A 145 20.47 -15.04 3.02
C THR A 145 20.20 -16.47 2.54
N ASP A 146 21.21 -17.35 2.58
CA ASP A 146 21.08 -18.74 2.14
C ASP A 146 20.08 -19.52 3.01
N GLN A 147 20.13 -19.30 4.32
CA GLN A 147 19.17 -19.87 5.27
C GLN A 147 17.76 -19.32 5.01
N ALA A 148 17.63 -18.02 4.79
CA ALA A 148 16.36 -17.37 4.52
C ALA A 148 15.70 -17.93 3.24
N ILE A 149 16.44 -18.08 2.14
CA ILE A 149 15.94 -18.66 0.89
C ILE A 149 15.48 -20.10 1.07
N THR A 150 16.19 -20.87 1.89
CA THR A 150 15.88 -22.29 2.16
C THR A 150 14.62 -22.44 3.01
N ILE A 151 14.48 -21.63 4.07
CA ILE A 151 13.35 -21.70 5.00
C ILE A 151 12.09 -21.10 4.36
N ILE A 152 12.27 -20.07 3.55
CA ILE A 152 11.20 -19.21 3.03
C ILE A 152 11.29 -19.20 1.51
N PRO A 153 10.57 -20.08 0.81
CA PRO A 153 10.52 -20.05 -0.64
C PRO A 153 9.90 -18.76 -1.19
N TRP A 154 10.39 -18.32 -2.35
CA TRP A 154 10.04 -17.03 -2.95
C TRP A 154 8.54 -16.89 -3.23
N TYR A 155 7.89 -18.00 -3.60
CA TYR A 155 6.48 -18.03 -3.92
C TYR A 155 5.60 -17.73 -2.71
N ILE A 156 6.09 -17.98 -1.48
CA ILE A 156 5.33 -17.63 -0.28
C ILE A 156 5.38 -16.13 -0.02
N ILE A 157 6.56 -15.50 -0.18
CA ILE A 157 6.71 -14.04 -0.07
C ILE A 157 5.83 -13.35 -1.12
N VAL A 158 5.90 -13.81 -2.38
CA VAL A 158 5.07 -13.27 -3.47
C VAL A 158 3.59 -13.50 -3.17
N GLY A 159 3.18 -14.72 -2.84
CA GLY A 159 1.79 -15.05 -2.57
C GLY A 159 1.17 -14.20 -1.45
N PHE A 160 1.88 -14.05 -0.33
CA PHE A 160 1.41 -13.22 0.78
C PHE A 160 1.31 -11.75 0.39
N ASN A 161 2.33 -11.21 -0.30
CA ASN A 161 2.32 -9.84 -0.78
C ASN A 161 1.20 -9.58 -1.80
N SER A 162 0.90 -10.56 -2.65
CA SER A 162 -0.21 -10.51 -3.59
C SER A 162 -1.56 -10.50 -2.87
N VAL A 163 -1.77 -11.40 -1.90
CA VAL A 163 -3.01 -11.43 -1.11
C VAL A 163 -3.23 -10.12 -0.38
N GLN A 164 -2.21 -9.61 0.32
CA GLN A 164 -2.26 -8.31 1.00
C GLN A 164 -2.62 -7.18 0.04
N ALA A 165 -1.96 -7.11 -1.12
CA ALA A 165 -2.22 -6.07 -2.12
C ALA A 165 -3.64 -6.14 -2.70
N LEU A 166 -4.18 -7.34 -2.93
CA LEU A 166 -5.56 -7.53 -3.39
C LEU A 166 -6.57 -7.07 -2.34
N ILE A 167 -6.34 -7.40 -1.06
CA ILE A 167 -7.15 -6.94 0.06
C ILE A 167 -7.11 -5.41 0.15
N ASP A 168 -5.91 -4.83 0.15
CA ASP A 168 -5.70 -3.39 0.31
C ASP A 168 -6.40 -2.58 -0.81
N VAL A 169 -6.16 -2.95 -2.07
CA VAL A 169 -6.74 -2.27 -3.22
C VAL A 169 -8.24 -2.54 -3.30
N GLY A 170 -8.67 -3.78 -3.07
CA GLY A 170 -10.07 -4.19 -3.12
C GLY A 170 -10.92 -3.47 -2.08
N LEU A 171 -10.47 -3.41 -0.82
CA LEU A 171 -11.18 -2.73 0.25
C LEU A 171 -11.17 -1.21 0.06
N ALA A 172 -10.04 -0.61 -0.32
CA ALA A 172 -10.00 0.82 -0.64
C ALA A 172 -10.96 1.18 -1.78
N TRP A 173 -10.98 0.37 -2.84
CA TRP A 173 -11.90 0.53 -3.97
C TRP A 173 -13.37 0.40 -3.53
N LEU A 174 -13.68 -0.63 -2.73
CA LEU A 174 -15.03 -0.86 -2.21
C LEU A 174 -15.51 0.33 -1.37
N LEU A 175 -14.68 0.81 -0.44
CA LEU A 175 -14.98 1.98 0.39
C LEU A 175 -15.20 3.23 -0.45
N VAL A 176 -14.35 3.46 -1.46
CA VAL A 176 -14.47 4.67 -2.29
C VAL A 176 -15.68 4.64 -3.20
N PHE A 177 -15.87 3.57 -3.96
CA PHE A 177 -16.86 3.54 -5.04
C PHE A 177 -18.19 2.90 -4.63
N ARG A 178 -18.17 1.78 -3.88
CA ARG A 178 -19.41 1.10 -3.47
C ARG A 178 -20.08 1.82 -2.30
N PHE A 179 -19.30 2.23 -1.30
CA PHE A 179 -19.79 3.00 -0.15
C PHE A 179 -19.80 4.52 -0.39
N LYS A 180 -19.53 4.94 -1.63
CA LYS A 180 -19.69 6.33 -2.11
C LYS A 180 -18.85 7.37 -1.36
N LEU A 181 -17.69 6.99 -0.78
CA LEU A 181 -16.75 8.00 -0.28
C LEU A 181 -16.21 8.91 -1.38
N TYR A 182 -16.34 8.52 -2.65
CA TYR A 182 -15.99 9.38 -3.79
C TYR A 182 -16.70 10.74 -3.79
N ARG A 183 -17.80 10.94 -3.04
CA ARG A 183 -18.38 12.28 -2.80
C ARG A 183 -17.39 13.29 -2.19
N TYR A 184 -16.34 12.78 -1.55
CA TYR A 184 -15.26 13.58 -0.98
C TYR A 184 -14.10 13.84 -1.95
N ALA A 185 -14.15 13.29 -3.16
CA ALA A 185 -13.07 13.39 -4.13
C ALA A 185 -12.89 14.81 -4.70
N ALA A 186 -11.70 15.05 -5.26
CA ALA A 186 -11.40 16.31 -5.95
C ALA A 186 -12.10 16.41 -7.32
N TRP A 187 -12.42 15.28 -7.94
CA TRP A 187 -12.95 15.20 -9.31
C TRP A 187 -14.49 15.16 -9.41
N THR A 188 -15.21 15.22 -8.28
CA THR A 188 -16.69 15.30 -8.25
C THR A 188 -17.22 16.73 -8.29
N ARG A 189 -16.38 17.71 -8.65
CA ARG A 189 -16.75 19.12 -8.81
C ARG A 189 -16.41 19.58 -10.22
#